data_AF-A0ABC8BVW4-F1
#
_entry.id   AF-A0ABC8BVW4-F1
#
_cell.length_a   1.000
_cell.length_b   1.000
_cell.length_c   1.000
_cell.angle_alpha   90.00
_cell.angle_beta   90.00
_cell.angle_gamma   90.00
#
_symmetry.space_group_name_H-M   'P 1'
#
loop_
_entity.id
_entity.type
_entity.pdbx_description
1 polymer ?
#
loop_
_entity_poly.entity_id
_entity_poly.type
_entity_poly.pdbx_seq_one_letter_code
_entity_poly.pdbx_strand_id
1 'polypeptide(L)' 'MIKTTVYLPEDLEVRLDAEAAATGVSKAELIRRGIALLLEHAEKPKRSHELPVFDSGRSRTPDEMDDSVYKHIKERAARR' A
#
# COMPACT_ATOMS: atom_id res chain seq x y z
N MET A 1 -10.89 -16.28 -14.11
CA MET A 1 -9.92 -17.14 -13.39
C MET A 1 -9.04 -17.86 -14.39
N ILE A 2 -7.75 -17.99 -14.11
CA ILE A 2 -6.81 -18.80 -14.90
C ILE A 2 -6.57 -20.10 -14.13
N LYS A 3 -6.65 -21.25 -14.81
CA LYS A 3 -6.37 -22.56 -14.20
C LYS A 3 -4.87 -22.81 -14.24
N THR A 4 -4.27 -23.01 -13.08
CA THR A 4 -2.86 -23.38 -12.92
C THR A 4 -2.79 -24.77 -12.30
N THR A 5 -2.00 -25.66 -12.89
CA THR A 5 -1.71 -27.01 -12.36
C THR A 5 -0.29 -27.05 -11.83
N VAL A 6 -0.12 -27.53 -10.60
CA VAL A 6 1.16 -27.62 -9.92
C VAL A 6 1.35 -29.02 -9.36
N TYR A 7 2.58 -29.52 -9.38
CA TYR A 7 2.93 -30.74 -8.66
C TYR A 7 3.16 -30.42 -7.20
N LEU A 8 2.49 -31.15 -6.30
CA LEU A 8 2.67 -31.04 -4.86
C LEU A 8 3.33 -32.32 -4.36
N PRO A 9 4.32 -32.22 -3.45
CA PRO A 9 4.82 -33.39 -2.76
C PRO A 9 3.76 -33.92 -1.78
N GLU A 10 3.78 -35.23 -1.52
CA GLU A 10 2.73 -35.93 -0.78
C GLU A 10 2.56 -35.40 0.66
N ASP A 11 3.67 -35.03 1.31
CA ASP A 11 3.66 -34.48 2.66
C ASP A 11 2.90 -33.15 2.74
N LEU A 12 2.99 -32.32 1.69
CA LEU A 12 2.28 -31.05 1.63
C LEU A 12 0.78 -31.26 1.42
N GLU A 13 0.39 -32.24 0.61
CA GLU A 13 -1.03 -32.57 0.38
C GLU A 13 -1.69 -33.05 1.68
N VAL A 14 -1.02 -33.91 2.45
CA VAL A 14 -1.54 -34.39 3.75
C VAL A 14 -1.78 -33.23 4.72
N ARG A 15 -0.85 -32.28 4.77
CA ARG A 15 -0.98 -31.09 5.63
C ARG A 15 -2.09 -30.17 5.15
N LEU A 16 -2.24 -29.99 3.84
CA LEU A 16 -3.29 -29.17 3.25
C LEU A 16 -4.68 -29.77 3.56
N ASP A 17 -4.80 -31.09 3.57
CA ASP A 17 -6.04 -31.80 3.86
C ASP A 17 -6.45 -31.65 5.32
N ALA A 18 -5.49 -31.80 6.22
CA ALA A 18 -5.73 -31.59 7.64
C ALA A 18 -6.20 -30.15 7.91
N GLU A 19 -5.56 -29.16 7.31
CA GLU A 19 -5.93 -27.75 7.47
C GLU A 19 -7.29 -27.43 6.84
N ALA A 20 -7.57 -27.96 5.65
CA ALA A 20 -8.86 -27.80 4.98
C ALA A 20 -10.01 -28.39 5.82
N ALA A 21 -9.79 -29.57 6.40
CA ALA A 21 -10.77 -30.20 7.29
C ALA A 21 -10.98 -29.40 8.59
N ALA A 22 -9.91 -28.87 9.18
CA ALA A 22 -9.99 -28.09 10.41
C ALA A 22 -10.69 -26.72 10.22
N THR A 23 -10.45 -26.07 9.09
CA THR A 23 -10.95 -24.72 8.80
C THR A 23 -12.27 -24.70 8.02
N GLY A 24 -12.66 -25.83 7.44
CA GLY A 24 -13.87 -25.95 6.62
C GLY A 24 -13.79 -25.26 5.26
N VAL A 25 -12.58 -24.89 4.80
CA VAL A 25 -12.37 -24.28 3.47
C VAL A 25 -11.77 -25.28 2.49
N SER A 26 -12.02 -25.07 1.19
CA SER A 26 -11.46 -25.95 0.16
C SER A 26 -9.92 -25.85 0.08
N LYS A 27 -9.25 -26.96 -0.26
CA LYS A 27 -7.81 -27.00 -0.53
C LYS A 27 -7.36 -25.89 -1.49
N ALA A 28 -8.12 -25.69 -2.56
CA ALA A 28 -7.83 -24.68 -3.57
C ALA A 28 -7.90 -23.24 -3.00
N GLU A 29 -8.78 -22.99 -2.03
CA GLU A 29 -8.86 -21.70 -1.35
C GLU A 29 -7.67 -21.47 -0.43
N LEU A 30 -7.24 -22.50 0.31
CA LEU A 30 -6.02 -22.43 1.11
C LEU A 30 -4.79 -22.14 0.25
N ILE A 31 -4.65 -22.81 -0.90
CA ILE A 31 -3.56 -22.54 -1.85
C ILE A 31 -3.60 -21.09 -2.33
N ARG A 32 -4.78 -20.60 -2.75
CA ARG A 32 -4.93 -19.20 -3.19
C ARG A 32 -4.57 -18.20 -2.09
N ARG A 33 -5.05 -18.44 -0.85
CA ARG A 33 -4.75 -17.59 0.31
C ARG A 33 -3.26 -17.58 0.65
N GLY A 34 -2.62 -18.74 0.63
CA GLY A 34 -1.18 -18.87 0.88
C GLY A 34 -0.36 -18.11 -0.16
N ILE A 35 -0.69 -18.23 -1.45
CA ILE A 35 -0.03 -17.49 -2.53
C ILE A 35 -0.24 -15.97 -2.36
N ALA A 36 -1.46 -15.54 -2.06
CA ALA A 36 -1.76 -14.12 -1.85
C ALA A 36 -0.95 -13.52 -0.69
N LEU A 37 -0.89 -14.22 0.45
CA LEU A 37 -0.09 -13.80 1.60
C LEU A 37 1.41 -13.74 1.25
N LEU A 38 1.93 -14.77 0.57
CA LEU A 38 3.33 -14.78 0.14
C LEU A 38 3.65 -13.57 -0.76
N LEU A 39 2.79 -13.26 -1.73
CA LEU A 39 3.00 -12.15 -2.66
C LEU A 39 2.80 -10.77 -2.05
N GLU A 40 2.00 -10.67 -0.97
CA GLU A 40 1.88 -9.43 -0.21
C GLU A 40 3.15 -9.12 0.57
N HIS A 41 3.80 -10.15 1.12
CA HIS A 41 5.03 -10.03 1.91
C HIS A 41 6.31 -10.05 1.07
N ALA A 42 6.28 -10.66 -0.11
CA ALA A 42 7.36 -10.58 -1.08
C ALA A 42 7.52 -9.11 -1.47
N GLU A 43 8.57 -8.47 -0.95
CA GLU A 43 8.83 -7.04 -1.09
C GLU A 43 8.47 -6.57 -2.50
N LYS A 44 7.35 -5.83 -2.63
CA LYS A 44 7.20 -4.97 -3.79
C LYS A 44 8.43 -4.07 -3.76
N PRO A 45 9.22 -3.97 -4.86
CA PRO A 45 10.23 -2.93 -4.94
C PRO A 45 9.48 -1.65 -4.58
N LYS A 46 9.85 -1.04 -3.44
CA LYS A 46 9.26 0.23 -2.99
C LYS A 46 9.32 1.10 -4.23
N ARG A 47 8.16 1.43 -4.81
CA ARG A 47 8.14 2.34 -5.94
C ARG A 47 8.92 3.53 -5.44
N SER A 48 10.09 3.76 -6.03
CA SER A 48 10.95 4.91 -5.75
C SER A 48 10.31 6.21 -6.23
N HIS A 49 8.99 6.20 -6.46
CA HIS A 49 8.21 7.40 -6.36
C HIS A 49 8.13 7.72 -4.88
N GLU A 50 9.02 8.61 -4.46
CA GLU A 50 8.79 9.48 -3.33
C GLU A 50 7.32 9.92 -3.42
N LEU A 51 6.49 9.39 -2.52
CA LEU A 51 5.18 9.98 -2.27
C LEU A 51 5.47 11.47 -2.03
N PRO A 52 4.66 12.39 -2.56
CA PRO A 52 4.86 13.80 -2.28
C PRO A 52 4.82 13.97 -0.76
N VAL A 53 5.99 14.12 -0.16
CA VAL A 53 6.12 14.38 1.26
C VAL A 53 5.62 15.80 1.45
N PHE A 54 4.73 15.98 2.42
CA PHE A 54 4.31 17.31 2.80
C PHE A 54 5.53 18.06 3.34
N ASP A 55 6.14 18.89 2.50
CA ASP A 55 7.19 19.81 2.89
C ASP A 55 6.51 21.07 3.48
N SER A 56 6.51 21.17 4.81
CA SER A 56 6.03 22.35 5.51
C SER A 56 6.88 23.60 5.25
N GLY A 57 8.01 23.45 4.55
CA GLY A 57 9.00 24.49 4.36
C GLY A 57 9.58 24.97 5.69
N ARG A 58 10.24 26.12 5.66
CA ARG A 58 10.81 26.78 6.85
C ARG A 58 9.70 27.32 7.74
N SER A 59 9.79 27.07 9.05
CA SER A 59 8.93 27.70 10.06
C SER A 59 9.00 29.22 9.93
N ARG A 60 7.82 29.85 9.82
CA ARG A 60 7.66 31.30 9.82
C ARG A 60 7.11 31.76 11.16
N THR A 61 7.50 32.95 11.55
CA THR A 61 6.87 33.68 12.66
C THR A 61 5.47 34.17 12.25
N PRO A 62 4.57 34.44 13.21
CA PRO A 62 3.24 35.00 12.91
C PRO A 62 3.31 36.28 12.07
N ASP A 63 4.27 37.16 12.34
CA ASP A 63 4.45 38.42 11.61
C ASP A 63 4.83 38.18 10.15
N GLU A 64 5.75 37.24 9.89
CA GLU A 64 6.14 36.85 8.53
C GLU A 64 4.97 36.21 7.74
N MET A 65 4.07 35.52 8.44
CA MET A 65 2.85 34.97 7.85
C MET A 65 1.88 36.09 7.47
N ASP A 66 1.63 37.04 8.37
CA ASP A 66 0.72 38.17 8.14
C ASP A 66 1.18 39.04 6.97
N ASP A 67 2.47 39.38 6.94
CA ASP A 67 3.09 40.11 5.83
C ASP A 67 2.90 39.42 4.47
N SER A 68 3.01 38.09 4.45
CA SER A 68 2.87 37.31 3.22
C SER A 68 1.43 37.32 2.70
N VAL A 69 0.45 37.26 3.61
CA VAL A 69 -0.98 37.34 3.28
C VAL A 69 -1.32 38.76 2.81
N TYR A 70 -0.86 39.78 3.52
CA TYR A 70 -1.08 41.18 3.16
C TYR A 70 -0.54 41.51 1.76
N LYS A 71 0.70 41.11 1.45
CA LYS A 71 1.31 41.31 0.13
C LYS A 71 0.51 40.61 -0.97
N HIS A 72 0.10 39.37 -0.73
CA HIS A 72 -0.69 38.60 -1.71
C HIS A 72 -2.04 39.27 -2.02
N ILE A 73 -2.73 39.77 -1.00
CA ILE A 73 -4.01 40.49 -1.16
C ILE A 73 -3.80 41.79 -1.93
N LYS A 74 -2.75 42.56 -1.60
CA LYS A 74 -2.42 43.83 -2.28
C LYS A 74 -2.11 43.61 -3.76
N GLU A 75 -1.31 42.60 -4.10
CA GLU A 75 -1.01 42.25 -5.48
C GLU A 75 -2.24 41.82 -6.26
N ARG A 76 -3.12 41.02 -5.64
CA ARG A 76 -4.38 40.59 -6.27
C ARG A 76 -5.32 41.76 -6.52
N ALA A 77 -5.38 42.71 -5.59
CA ALA A 77 -6.17 43.93 -5.73
C ALA A 77 -5.61 44.86 -6.82
N ALA A 78 -4.29 44.96 -6.96
CA ALA A 78 -3.63 45.78 -7.98
C ALA A 78 -3.74 45.23 -9.42
N ARG A 79 -4.11 43.95 -9.57
CA ARG A 79 -4.35 43.31 -10.88
C ARG A 79 -5.80 43.44 -11.37
N ARG A 80 -6.69 44.08 -10.59
CA ARG A 80 -8.06 44.43 -10.98
C ARG A 80 -8.14 45.90 -11.33
#